data_AF-A0A423XFE0-F1
#
_entry.id   AF-A0A423XFE0-F1
#
_cell.length_a   1.000
_cell.length_b   1.000
_cell.length_c   1.000
_cell.angle_alpha   90.00
_cell.angle_beta   90.00
_cell.angle_gamma   90.00
#
_symmetry.space_group_name_H-M   'P 1'
#
loop_
_entity.id
_entity.type
_entity.pdbx_description
1 polymer ?
#
loop_
_entity_poly.entity_id
_entity_poly.type
_entity_poly.pdbx_seq_one_letter_code
_entity_poly.pdbx_strand_id
1 'polypeptide(L)'
;MRSVLETTSKTTNPSSGQCWRKLFNNPVVVTGYPTLRRPQLEPGSGLEVALDALTALADAPIISTFKDKTLIKGYSTMLIPKRKVGDLIVWHFIFNADGSRLSYLDPRVQSASSLGGITPTDITGARHVVGWFDFARSYAGCPEANYDIKWSALGPPRSRCAWDKVNISVGPGQFASATMGFTVSKKDKSPIVDYQRSYTGMVNFLAKQYVVLYDASGRRAWLVDGASAVLHFVRASLGQDLTGPSKHHCSYEDGQLHEAREDLDGVDCAVEILLNRENYEIPLYEENIEKWDEETTGPGDDPPSTRTERVSKRKISYFLWKEKVFRICPTLESIIEHIQDRTTQDGVGLRLRGTPRNMLDGFDFMDIVTETPPKPHTVKLNFGSGWTDLIKSIDAITLFGKDFGDIIEPVVS
;
A
#
# COMPACT_ATOMS: atom_id res chain seq x y z
N MET A 1 31.45 34.44 -10.54
CA MET A 1 30.01 34.57 -10.22
C MET A 1 29.71 33.53 -9.15
N ARG A 2 29.44 33.99 -7.93
CA ARG A 2 29.37 33.14 -6.72
C ARG A 2 28.15 32.24 -6.77
N SER A 3 28.39 30.94 -6.63
CA SER A 3 27.39 29.92 -6.29
C SER A 3 26.89 30.16 -4.87
N VAL A 4 25.58 30.32 -4.72
CA VAL A 4 24.88 30.26 -3.44
C VAL A 4 24.13 28.94 -3.46
N LEU A 5 24.71 27.92 -2.84
CA LEU A 5 23.99 26.71 -2.44
C LEU A 5 23.46 26.99 -1.03
N GLU A 6 22.15 27.18 -0.91
CA GLU A 6 21.47 27.23 0.38
C GLU A 6 21.52 25.84 1.01
N THR A 7 22.36 25.71 2.03
CA THR A 7 22.38 24.57 2.94
C THR A 7 21.28 24.75 3.99
N THR A 8 20.06 24.28 3.71
CA THR A 8 19.06 24.04 4.75
C THR A 8 19.10 22.57 5.15
N SER A 9 20.09 22.19 5.97
CA SER A 9 20.06 20.92 6.69
C SER A 9 19.18 21.08 7.93
N LYS A 10 17.86 20.87 7.79
CA LYS A 10 17.05 20.46 8.94
C LYS A 10 17.49 19.04 9.29
N THR A 11 18.21 18.90 10.40
CA THR A 11 18.60 17.62 10.99
C THR A 11 17.37 16.86 11.44
N THR A 12 16.78 16.09 10.54
CA THR A 12 15.86 15.02 10.88
C THR A 12 16.67 13.86 11.46
N ASN A 13 16.25 13.34 12.61
CA ASN A 13 16.76 12.06 13.10
C ASN A 13 16.63 11.03 11.96
N PRO A 14 17.65 10.19 11.70
CA PRO A 14 17.53 9.18 10.67
C PRO A 14 16.33 8.28 11.00
N SER A 15 15.36 8.24 10.07
CA SER A 15 14.23 7.32 10.11
C SER A 15 14.73 5.89 10.38
N SER A 16 14.01 5.14 11.19
CA SER A 16 14.36 3.77 11.60
C SER A 16 14.70 2.88 10.37
N GLY A 17 15.66 1.96 10.48
CA GLY A 17 16.15 1.17 9.33
C GLY A 17 17.14 1.85 8.36
N GLN A 18 17.20 3.19 8.31
CA GLN A 18 18.20 3.93 7.53
C GLN A 18 19.48 4.27 8.31
N CYS A 19 19.64 3.72 9.51
CA CYS A 19 20.76 4.03 10.39
C CYS A 19 22.14 3.81 9.73
N TRP A 20 22.26 2.83 8.83
CA TRP A 20 23.48 2.58 8.07
C TRP A 20 23.90 3.74 7.14
N ARG A 21 22.96 4.57 6.67
CA ARG A 21 23.30 5.69 5.75
C ARG A 21 24.24 6.69 6.40
N LYS A 22 24.12 6.87 7.73
CA LYS A 22 24.93 7.82 8.50
C LYS A 22 26.36 7.33 8.76
N LEU A 23 26.69 6.10 8.38
CA LEU A 23 28.07 5.62 8.29
C LEU A 23 28.83 6.30 7.13
N PHE A 24 28.12 6.95 6.21
CA PHE A 24 28.69 7.55 5.01
C PHE A 24 28.27 9.02 4.88
N ASN A 25 29.23 9.90 4.62
CA ASN A 25 28.93 11.30 4.30
C ASN A 25 28.36 11.46 2.88
N ASN A 26 28.87 10.69 1.91
CA ASN A 26 28.44 10.77 0.51
C ASN A 26 28.64 9.40 -0.21
N PRO A 27 27.77 8.41 0.04
CA PRO A 27 27.97 7.06 -0.46
C PRO A 27 27.72 6.98 -1.98
N VAL A 28 28.61 6.29 -2.70
CA VAL A 28 28.39 5.86 -4.09
C VAL A 28 27.99 4.39 -4.07
N VAL A 29 26.80 4.06 -4.57
CA VAL A 29 26.31 2.69 -4.65
C VAL A 29 26.62 2.12 -6.03
N VAL A 30 27.38 1.03 -6.07
CA VAL A 30 27.68 0.29 -7.31
C VAL A 30 26.79 -0.94 -7.39
N THR A 31 26.00 -1.04 -8.46
CA THR A 31 25.07 -2.16 -8.69
C THR A 31 25.72 -3.27 -9.53
N GLY A 32 25.23 -4.51 -9.41
CA GLY A 32 25.62 -5.63 -10.28
C GLY A 32 26.74 -6.51 -9.75
N TYR A 33 27.33 -6.16 -8.59
CA TYR A 33 28.24 -7.05 -7.89
C TYR A 33 27.46 -8.15 -7.15
N PRO A 34 27.85 -9.43 -7.28
CA PRO A 34 27.20 -10.51 -6.57
C PRO A 34 27.49 -10.42 -5.07
N THR A 35 26.44 -10.32 -4.26
CA THR A 35 26.52 -10.46 -2.80
C THR A 35 26.12 -11.87 -2.39
N LEU A 36 26.70 -12.38 -1.30
CA LEU A 36 26.30 -13.66 -0.72
C LEU A 36 24.80 -13.65 -0.41
N ARG A 37 24.09 -14.73 -0.79
CA ARG A 37 22.67 -14.87 -0.45
C ARG A 37 22.52 -14.96 1.07
N ARG A 38 21.43 -14.35 1.56
CA ARG A 38 21.07 -14.32 2.98
C ARG A 38 19.67 -14.96 3.15
N PRO A 39 19.52 -16.28 2.92
CA PRO A 39 18.20 -16.92 2.93
C PRO A 39 17.49 -16.83 4.29
N GLN A 40 18.23 -16.55 5.37
CA GLN A 40 17.68 -16.39 6.72
C GLN A 40 17.28 -14.93 7.06
N LEU A 41 17.45 -13.99 6.12
CA LEU A 41 17.04 -12.60 6.25
C LEU A 41 16.12 -12.21 5.09
N GLU A 42 15.24 -11.26 5.35
CA GLU A 42 14.40 -10.71 4.29
C GLU A 42 15.26 -10.02 3.21
N PRO A 43 14.86 -10.10 1.92
CA PRO A 43 15.54 -9.38 0.85
C PRO A 43 15.66 -7.89 1.18
N GLY A 44 16.86 -7.32 1.03
CA GLY A 44 17.11 -5.92 1.36
C GLY A 44 17.33 -5.61 2.84
N SER A 45 17.47 -6.63 3.70
CA SER A 45 17.89 -6.46 5.10
C SER A 45 19.28 -5.82 5.20
N GLY A 46 19.30 -4.50 5.30
CA GLY A 46 20.46 -3.68 5.63
C GLY A 46 21.68 -3.77 4.70
N LEU A 47 22.73 -3.05 5.11
CA LEU A 47 24.05 -3.09 4.52
C LEU A 47 24.89 -4.19 5.19
N GLU A 48 25.30 -5.18 4.41
CA GLU A 48 26.30 -6.15 4.87
C GLU A 48 27.70 -5.56 4.77
N VAL A 49 28.48 -5.68 5.84
CA VAL A 49 29.80 -5.05 5.98
C VAL A 49 30.69 -5.92 6.88
N ALA A 50 31.99 -5.95 6.58
CA ALA A 50 32.97 -6.65 7.43
C ALA A 50 33.12 -5.92 8.79
N LEU A 51 33.46 -6.65 9.86
CA LEU A 51 33.49 -6.10 11.22
C LEU A 51 34.48 -4.92 11.37
N ASP A 52 35.65 -5.05 10.75
CA ASP A 52 36.69 -4.03 10.71
C ASP A 52 36.22 -2.76 9.99
N ALA A 53 35.61 -2.93 8.81
CA ALA A 53 35.01 -1.83 8.07
C ALA A 53 33.85 -1.18 8.85
N LEU A 54 33.01 -1.99 9.50
CA LEU A 54 31.90 -1.50 10.31
C LEU A 54 32.37 -0.65 11.49
N THR A 55 33.30 -1.18 12.29
CA THR A 55 33.87 -0.48 13.45
C THR A 55 34.60 0.80 13.04
N ALA A 56 35.30 0.79 11.91
CA ALA A 56 35.97 1.97 11.36
C ALA A 56 34.97 3.03 10.86
N LEU A 57 33.98 2.64 10.06
CA LEU A 57 32.96 3.55 9.54
C LEU A 57 32.06 4.14 10.64
N ALA A 58 31.79 3.35 11.68
CA ALA A 58 30.99 3.77 12.83
C ALA A 58 31.78 4.59 13.86
N ASP A 59 33.11 4.74 13.69
CA ASP A 59 34.02 5.27 14.71
C ASP A 59 33.83 4.61 16.09
N ALA A 60 33.65 3.29 16.08
CA ALA A 60 33.29 2.48 17.24
C ALA A 60 34.27 1.32 17.41
N PRO A 61 35.44 1.53 18.04
CA PRO A 61 36.49 0.52 18.10
C PRO A 61 36.33 -0.49 19.25
N ILE A 62 35.45 -0.24 20.22
CA ILE A 62 35.41 -1.00 21.48
C ILE A 62 34.22 -1.95 21.50
N ILE A 63 34.47 -3.26 21.50
CA ILE A 63 33.45 -4.25 21.88
C ILE A 63 33.37 -4.25 23.41
N SER A 64 32.17 -4.07 23.95
CA SER A 64 31.94 -3.92 25.39
C SER A 64 30.68 -4.63 25.80
N THR A 65 30.67 -5.16 27.03
CA THR A 65 29.48 -5.76 27.64
C THR A 65 29.03 -4.88 28.80
N PHE A 66 27.77 -4.44 28.78
CA PHE A 66 27.18 -3.63 29.84
C PHE A 66 25.76 -4.12 30.14
N LYS A 67 25.50 -4.50 31.41
CA LYS A 67 24.22 -5.11 31.85
C LYS A 67 23.77 -6.23 30.91
N ASP A 68 24.67 -7.18 30.64
CA ASP A 68 24.46 -8.34 29.77
C ASP A 68 24.14 -8.01 28.29
N LYS A 69 24.34 -6.75 27.87
CA LYS A 69 24.25 -6.33 26.47
C LYS A 69 25.67 -6.18 25.92
N THR A 70 26.02 -6.99 24.92
CA THR A 70 27.26 -6.83 24.16
C THR A 70 27.03 -5.82 23.04
N LEU A 71 27.84 -4.78 22.99
CA LEU A 71 27.69 -3.59 22.15
C LEU A 71 29.03 -3.27 21.50
N ILE A 72 29.03 -2.57 20.36
CA ILE A 72 30.24 -1.95 19.82
C ILE A 72 30.12 -0.45 20.04
N LYS A 73 31.10 0.17 20.67
CA LYS A 73 31.02 1.54 21.18
C LYS A 73 32.16 2.42 20.68
N GLY A 74 31.78 3.63 20.27
CA GLY A 74 32.64 4.79 20.10
C GLY A 74 32.38 5.87 21.15
N TYR A 75 33.00 7.04 20.99
CA TYR A 75 32.78 8.15 21.92
C TYR A 75 31.35 8.70 21.84
N SER A 76 30.89 9.03 20.62
CA SER A 76 29.57 9.57 20.32
C SER A 76 28.67 8.60 19.55
N THR A 77 29.14 7.37 19.30
CA THR A 77 28.49 6.37 18.46
C THR A 77 28.36 5.01 19.16
N MET A 78 27.40 4.19 18.75
CA MET A 78 27.25 2.81 19.21
C MET A 78 26.47 1.96 18.22
N LEU A 79 26.86 0.70 18.10
CA LEU A 79 26.13 -0.36 17.41
C LEU A 79 25.50 -1.27 18.45
N ILE A 80 24.17 -1.37 18.39
CA ILE A 80 23.37 -2.21 19.27
C ILE A 80 22.93 -3.44 18.45
N PRO A 81 23.22 -4.67 18.90
CA PRO A 81 22.71 -5.84 18.21
C PRO A 81 21.20 -5.92 18.42
N LYS A 82 20.46 -6.15 17.33
CA LYS A 82 18.99 -6.26 17.33
C LYS A 82 18.48 -7.63 16.93
N ARG A 83 19.30 -8.42 16.22
CA ARG A 83 18.94 -9.80 15.83
C ARG A 83 20.20 -10.63 15.59
N LYS A 84 20.20 -11.89 16.01
CA LYS A 84 21.19 -12.92 15.60
C LYS A 84 20.44 -14.00 14.83
N VAL A 85 20.90 -14.33 13.62
CA VAL A 85 20.31 -15.39 12.79
C VAL A 85 21.43 -16.21 12.19
N GLY A 86 21.62 -17.44 12.68
CA GLY A 86 22.77 -18.26 12.27
C GLY A 86 24.09 -17.54 12.55
N ASP A 87 24.87 -17.31 11.49
CA ASP A 87 26.15 -16.57 11.51
C ASP A 87 26.00 -15.06 11.29
N LEU A 88 24.78 -14.53 11.14
CA LEU A 88 24.52 -13.10 10.92
C LEU A 88 24.13 -12.39 12.22
N ILE A 89 24.75 -11.23 12.46
CA ILE A 89 24.32 -10.28 13.49
C ILE A 89 23.83 -9.01 12.79
N VAL A 90 22.59 -8.63 13.09
CA VAL A 90 21.98 -7.39 12.60
C VAL A 90 22.11 -6.31 13.67
N TRP A 91 22.68 -5.18 13.26
CA TRP A 91 23.00 -4.05 14.11
C TRP A 91 22.11 -2.85 13.80
N HIS A 92 21.78 -2.12 14.86
CA HIS A 92 21.23 -0.78 14.78
C HIS A 92 22.31 0.24 15.20
N PHE A 93 22.63 1.16 14.30
CA PHE A 93 23.62 2.22 14.53
C PHE A 93 22.94 3.45 15.15
N ILE A 94 23.42 3.90 16.29
CA ILE A 94 23.01 5.14 16.94
C ILE A 94 24.21 6.06 17.13
N PHE A 95 23.95 7.36 17.12
CA PHE A 95 24.96 8.37 17.39
C PHE A 95 24.33 9.64 17.95
N ASN A 96 25.17 10.50 18.51
CA ASN A 96 24.84 11.86 18.87
C ASN A 96 25.39 12.82 17.80
N ALA A 97 24.50 13.50 17.08
CA ALA A 97 24.88 14.36 15.95
C ALA A 97 25.69 15.59 16.37
N ASP A 98 25.55 16.03 17.63
CA ASP A 98 26.33 17.11 18.24
C ASP A 98 27.75 16.68 18.64
N GLY A 99 28.11 15.40 18.45
CA GLY A 99 29.41 14.84 18.83
C GLY A 99 29.55 14.58 20.33
N SER A 100 28.49 14.78 21.13
CA SER A 100 28.52 14.54 22.57
C SER A 100 28.71 13.05 22.90
N ARG A 101 29.22 12.78 24.10
CA ARG A 101 29.44 11.41 24.58
C ARG A 101 28.12 10.64 24.62
N LEU A 102 28.07 9.50 23.94
CA LEU A 102 26.95 8.57 24.01
C LEU A 102 27.12 7.66 25.23
N SER A 103 26.21 7.73 26.20
CA SER A 103 26.29 6.93 27.44
C SER A 103 25.80 5.49 27.24
N TYR A 104 26.31 4.53 28.02
CA TYR A 104 25.68 3.20 28.11
C TYR A 104 24.28 3.25 28.74
N LEU A 105 24.02 4.30 29.52
CA LEU A 105 22.71 4.57 30.14
C LEU A 105 21.76 5.34 29.22
N ASP A 106 22.14 5.58 27.95
CA ASP A 106 21.27 6.26 26.98
C ASP A 106 19.94 5.50 26.83
N PRO A 107 18.78 6.19 26.84
CA PRO A 107 17.47 5.55 26.72
C PRO A 107 17.35 4.62 25.50
N ARG A 108 17.99 4.95 24.37
CA ARG A 108 17.99 4.11 23.14
C ARG A 108 18.73 2.78 23.32
N VAL A 109 19.69 2.74 24.25
CA VAL A 109 20.43 1.52 24.61
C VAL A 109 19.65 0.72 25.65
N GLN A 110 18.95 1.40 26.57
CA GLN A 110 18.14 0.75 27.59
C GLN A 110 16.88 0.10 27.00
N SER A 111 16.21 0.76 26.05
CA SER A 111 15.02 0.26 25.36
C SER A 111 15.29 -0.94 24.45
N ALA A 112 16.54 -1.14 24.00
CA ALA A 112 16.88 -2.29 23.19
C ALA A 112 16.76 -3.61 23.99
N SER A 113 15.99 -4.57 23.49
CA SER A 113 15.90 -5.92 24.05
C SER A 113 17.29 -6.54 24.13
N SER A 114 17.65 -7.12 25.28
CA SER A 114 18.89 -7.87 25.39
C SER A 114 18.79 -9.12 24.52
N LEU A 115 19.56 -9.19 23.43
CA LEU A 115 19.87 -10.47 22.80
C LEU A 115 20.81 -11.22 23.73
N GLY A 116 20.22 -11.94 24.67
CA GLY A 116 20.97 -12.84 25.54
C GLY A 116 21.84 -13.78 24.70
N GLY A 117 23.08 -14.00 25.14
CA GLY A 117 23.97 -14.99 24.54
C GLY A 117 24.79 -14.54 23.33
N ILE A 118 24.95 -13.22 23.08
CA ILE A 118 25.99 -12.73 22.15
C ILE A 118 27.27 -12.45 22.93
N THR A 119 28.26 -13.32 22.74
CA THR A 119 29.61 -13.14 23.28
C THR A 119 30.48 -12.29 22.35
N PRO A 120 31.55 -11.65 22.85
CA PRO A 120 32.52 -10.97 21.98
C PRO A 120 33.11 -11.91 20.90
N THR A 121 33.27 -13.19 21.20
CA THR A 121 33.71 -14.23 20.25
C THR A 121 32.68 -14.51 19.15
N ASP A 122 31.38 -14.43 19.46
CA ASP A 122 30.34 -14.54 18.42
C ASP A 122 30.43 -13.38 17.43
N ILE A 123 30.77 -12.17 17.90
CA ILE A 123 30.89 -11.00 17.03
C ILE A 123 32.01 -11.21 16.02
N THR A 124 33.17 -11.70 16.45
CA THR A 124 34.33 -11.86 15.55
C THR A 124 34.11 -12.90 14.43
N GLY A 125 33.27 -13.91 14.67
CA GLY A 125 33.00 -14.98 13.70
C GLY A 125 31.75 -14.75 12.86
N ALA A 126 31.00 -13.68 13.10
CA ALA A 126 29.73 -13.41 12.45
C ALA A 126 29.89 -12.52 11.21
N ARG A 127 28.94 -12.66 10.29
CA ARG A 127 28.65 -11.67 9.25
C ARG A 127 27.84 -10.54 9.87
N HIS A 128 28.10 -9.30 9.46
CA HIS A 128 27.43 -8.14 10.05
C HIS A 128 26.56 -7.42 9.03
N VAL A 129 25.34 -7.11 9.45
CA VAL A 129 24.38 -6.34 8.69
C VAL A 129 23.99 -5.13 9.52
N VAL A 130 24.04 -3.93 8.94
CA VAL A 130 23.58 -2.69 9.58
C VAL A 130 22.32 -2.22 8.89
N GLY A 131 21.27 -1.98 9.65
CA GLY A 131 19.97 -1.60 9.11
C GLY A 131 18.90 -2.49 9.71
N TRP A 132 18.19 -1.93 10.69
CA TRP A 132 17.12 -2.61 11.39
C TRP A 132 16.04 -1.60 11.76
N PHE A 133 14.80 -2.00 11.56
CA PHE A 133 13.61 -1.38 12.15
C PHE A 133 12.75 -2.51 12.72
N ASP A 134 12.28 -2.34 13.95
CA ASP A 134 11.45 -3.34 14.63
C ASP A 134 10.02 -3.36 14.05
N PHE A 135 9.53 -2.20 13.61
CA PHE A 135 8.19 -2.02 13.05
C PHE A 135 8.22 -1.02 11.89
N ALA A 136 7.44 -1.27 10.85
CA ALA A 136 7.10 -0.29 9.84
C ALA A 136 5.61 -0.04 9.89
N ARG A 137 5.22 1.24 9.82
CA ARG A 137 3.83 1.64 9.66
C ARG A 137 3.52 1.65 8.18
N SER A 138 2.49 0.91 7.80
CA SER A 138 1.86 1.06 6.49
C SER A 138 0.76 2.11 6.62
N TYR A 139 0.78 3.10 5.75
CA TYR A 139 -0.30 4.06 5.53
C TYR A 139 -1.22 3.64 4.38
N ALA A 140 -1.02 2.46 3.79
CA ALA A 140 -1.91 1.96 2.75
C ALA A 140 -3.32 1.80 3.34
N GLY A 141 -4.28 2.57 2.82
CA GLY A 141 -5.66 2.60 3.33
C GLY A 141 -5.89 3.37 4.63
N CYS A 142 -4.87 4.03 5.20
CA CYS A 142 -5.00 4.79 6.45
C CYS A 142 -5.51 6.22 6.22
N PRO A 143 -6.30 6.81 7.14
CA PRO A 143 -6.77 8.19 7.02
C PRO A 143 -5.65 9.22 6.91
N GLU A 144 -4.48 8.97 7.51
CA GLU A 144 -3.32 9.87 7.50
C GLU A 144 -2.50 9.81 6.20
N ALA A 145 -2.83 8.90 5.27
CA ALA A 145 -2.10 8.76 4.02
C ALA A 145 -2.28 9.98 3.12
N ASN A 146 -1.32 10.21 2.21
CA ASN A 146 -1.51 11.23 1.19
C ASN A 146 -2.47 10.72 0.09
N TYR A 147 -3.62 11.39 -0.05
CA TYR A 147 -4.61 11.11 -1.09
C TYR A 147 -4.60 12.11 -2.25
N ASP A 148 -3.73 13.13 -2.25
CA ASP A 148 -3.47 14.00 -3.42
C ASP A 148 -2.60 13.29 -4.46
N ILE A 149 -3.08 12.13 -4.92
CA ILE A 149 -2.41 11.29 -5.91
C ILE A 149 -2.79 11.78 -7.29
N LYS A 150 -1.79 12.00 -8.14
CA LYS A 150 -1.99 12.50 -9.51
C LYS A 150 -1.81 11.39 -10.53
N TRP A 151 -2.41 11.59 -11.70
CA TRP A 151 -2.17 10.77 -12.89
C TRP A 151 -0.67 10.56 -13.13
N SER A 152 -0.29 9.33 -13.45
CA SER A 152 1.12 8.97 -13.66
C SER A 152 1.77 9.77 -14.81
N ALA A 153 0.96 10.20 -15.77
CA ALA A 153 1.38 10.79 -17.05
C ALA A 153 2.39 9.91 -17.80
N LEU A 154 2.33 8.59 -17.59
CA LEU A 154 3.08 7.63 -18.39
C LEU A 154 2.43 7.48 -19.77
N GLY A 155 3.23 7.06 -20.74
CA GLY A 155 2.74 6.76 -22.09
C GLY A 155 2.16 5.34 -22.19
N PRO A 156 1.42 5.06 -23.26
CA PRO A 156 0.96 3.70 -23.55
C PRO A 156 2.16 2.76 -23.77
N PRO A 157 1.96 1.43 -23.66
CA PRO A 157 2.99 0.44 -23.94
C PRO A 157 3.53 0.62 -25.36
N ARG A 158 4.79 0.25 -25.59
CA ARG A 158 5.35 0.28 -26.95
C ARG A 158 4.64 -0.75 -27.82
N SER A 159 4.26 -0.36 -29.04
CA SER A 159 3.59 -1.25 -29.99
C SER A 159 4.39 -2.54 -30.20
N ARG A 160 3.74 -3.70 -29.97
CA ARG A 160 4.29 -5.08 -29.81
C ARG A 160 4.61 -5.56 -28.38
N CYS A 161 4.32 -4.79 -27.33
CA CYS A 161 4.34 -5.32 -25.96
C CYS A 161 3.08 -6.14 -25.68
N ALA A 162 3.17 -7.11 -24.76
CA ALA A 162 2.05 -7.98 -24.41
C ALA A 162 0.79 -7.16 -24.02
N TRP A 163 0.98 -6.03 -23.36
CA TRP A 163 -0.09 -5.14 -22.88
C TRP A 163 -0.71 -4.22 -23.93
N ASP A 164 -0.18 -4.16 -25.15
CA ASP A 164 -0.59 -3.25 -26.23
C ASP A 164 -2.05 -3.47 -26.72
N LYS A 165 -2.70 -4.56 -26.30
CA LYS A 165 -4.07 -4.94 -26.71
C LYS A 165 -5.03 -5.21 -25.54
N VAL A 166 -4.62 -4.93 -24.31
CA VAL A 166 -5.47 -5.17 -23.14
C VAL A 166 -6.50 -4.05 -23.02
N ASN A 167 -7.79 -4.42 -23.12
CA ASN A 167 -8.91 -3.53 -22.87
C ASN A 167 -9.69 -4.08 -21.67
N ILE A 168 -9.71 -3.31 -20.58
CA ILE A 168 -10.49 -3.66 -19.39
C ILE A 168 -11.70 -2.74 -19.36
N SER A 169 -12.88 -3.32 -19.36
CA SER A 169 -14.14 -2.60 -19.36
C SER A 169 -15.10 -3.33 -18.43
N VAL A 170 -15.46 -2.69 -17.33
CA VAL A 170 -16.47 -3.19 -16.40
C VAL A 170 -17.68 -2.26 -16.52
N GLY A 171 -18.80 -2.78 -17.01
CA GLY A 171 -20.03 -2.00 -17.17
C GLY A 171 -20.81 -1.86 -15.86
N PRO A 172 -21.60 -0.79 -15.66
CA PRO A 172 -22.49 -0.66 -14.50
C PRO A 172 -23.45 -1.86 -14.45
N GLY A 173 -23.37 -2.67 -13.40
CA GLY A 173 -24.24 -3.83 -13.20
C GLY A 173 -23.94 -5.06 -14.05
N GLN A 174 -22.76 -5.16 -14.68
CA GLN A 174 -22.31 -6.36 -15.39
C GLN A 174 -21.02 -6.92 -14.78
N PHE A 175 -21.05 -8.20 -14.42
CA PHE A 175 -19.84 -9.01 -14.20
C PHE A 175 -18.97 -8.97 -15.46
N ALA A 176 -17.66 -8.93 -15.27
CA ALA A 176 -16.65 -8.77 -16.31
C ALA A 176 -16.99 -9.55 -17.60
N SER A 177 -17.40 -8.83 -18.64
CA SER A 177 -17.36 -9.38 -20.00
C SER A 177 -15.97 -9.06 -20.52
N ALA A 178 -15.02 -9.98 -20.28
CA ALA A 178 -13.88 -10.09 -21.16
C ALA A 178 -14.44 -10.36 -22.56
N THR A 179 -14.17 -9.47 -23.53
CA THR A 179 -14.64 -9.61 -24.91
C THR A 179 -13.99 -10.82 -25.60
N MET A 180 -14.47 -12.02 -25.28
CA MET A 180 -14.50 -13.17 -26.16
C MET A 180 -15.96 -13.40 -26.51
N GLY A 181 -16.30 -13.37 -27.80
CA GLY A 181 -17.66 -13.23 -28.32
C GLY A 181 -18.63 -14.36 -27.94
N PHE A 182 -19.17 -14.33 -26.73
CA PHE A 182 -20.30 -15.14 -26.31
C PHE A 182 -21.39 -14.25 -25.73
N THR A 183 -22.55 -14.24 -26.39
CA THR A 183 -23.76 -13.62 -25.86
C THR A 183 -24.43 -14.59 -24.89
N VAL A 184 -24.34 -14.31 -23.58
CA VAL A 184 -25.14 -15.03 -22.58
C VAL A 184 -26.60 -14.60 -22.74
N SER A 185 -27.47 -15.54 -23.11
CA SER A 185 -28.89 -15.28 -23.31
C SER A 185 -29.57 -14.97 -21.97
N LYS A 186 -30.54 -14.05 -21.96
CA LYS A 186 -31.31 -13.60 -20.77
C LYS A 186 -31.99 -14.74 -19.99
N LYS A 187 -32.04 -15.97 -20.52
CA LYS A 187 -32.68 -17.14 -19.93
C LYS A 187 -31.82 -17.88 -18.89
N ASP A 188 -30.49 -17.74 -18.97
CA ASP A 188 -29.54 -18.54 -18.16
C ASP A 188 -28.84 -17.73 -17.07
N LYS A 189 -29.52 -16.76 -16.45
CA LYS A 189 -29.03 -16.12 -15.23
C LYS A 189 -29.15 -17.10 -14.06
N SER A 190 -28.03 -17.56 -13.52
CA SER A 190 -28.03 -18.38 -12.31
C SER A 190 -28.72 -17.63 -11.15
N PRO A 191 -29.70 -18.23 -10.46
CA PRO A 191 -30.49 -17.55 -9.43
C PRO A 191 -29.80 -17.47 -8.07
N ILE A 192 -28.51 -17.82 -7.96
CA ILE A 192 -27.82 -17.93 -6.66
C ILE A 192 -26.55 -17.07 -6.69
N VAL A 193 -26.71 -15.76 -6.44
CA VAL A 193 -25.64 -14.91 -5.94
C VAL A 193 -26.14 -14.32 -4.63
N ASP A 194 -25.77 -14.95 -3.52
CA ASP A 194 -25.93 -14.34 -2.20
C ASP A 194 -24.95 -13.14 -2.15
N TYR A 195 -25.50 -11.94 -2.31
CA TYR A 195 -24.74 -10.70 -2.48
C TYR A 195 -23.81 -10.41 -1.30
N GLN A 196 -24.16 -10.85 -0.08
CA GLN A 196 -23.28 -10.73 1.09
C GLN A 196 -22.13 -11.74 1.05
N ARG A 197 -22.38 -13.00 0.65
CA ARG A 197 -21.30 -13.98 0.40
C ARG A 197 -20.39 -13.55 -0.75
N SER A 198 -20.92 -12.85 -1.74
CA SER A 198 -20.15 -12.28 -2.85
C SER A 198 -19.23 -11.14 -2.39
N TYR A 199 -19.73 -10.19 -1.58
CA TYR A 199 -18.91 -9.09 -1.08
C TYR A 199 -17.79 -9.55 -0.14
N THR A 200 -18.12 -10.31 0.90
CA THR A 200 -17.11 -10.82 1.84
C THR A 200 -16.13 -11.76 1.15
N GLY A 201 -16.61 -12.60 0.23
CA GLY A 201 -15.77 -13.46 -0.60
C GLY A 201 -14.78 -12.66 -1.45
N MET A 202 -15.25 -11.58 -2.09
CA MET A 202 -14.45 -10.68 -2.91
C MET A 202 -13.37 -9.94 -2.10
N VAL A 203 -13.71 -9.37 -0.95
CA VAL A 203 -12.73 -8.72 -0.05
C VAL A 203 -11.67 -9.73 0.41
N ASN A 204 -12.09 -10.93 0.83
CA ASN A 204 -11.17 -11.98 1.25
C ASN A 204 -10.30 -12.53 0.10
N PHE A 205 -10.80 -12.51 -1.13
CA PHE A 205 -10.03 -12.85 -2.32
C PHE A 205 -8.96 -11.79 -2.60
N LEU A 206 -9.34 -10.52 -2.58
CA LEU A 206 -8.45 -9.38 -2.82
C LEU A 206 -7.39 -9.24 -1.73
N ALA A 207 -7.73 -9.52 -0.46
CA ALA A 207 -6.79 -9.52 0.66
C ALA A 207 -5.58 -10.45 0.46
N LYS A 208 -5.72 -11.49 -0.38
CA LYS A 208 -4.66 -12.45 -0.70
C LYS A 208 -3.82 -12.05 -1.91
N GLN A 209 -4.17 -10.96 -2.58
CA GLN A 209 -3.47 -10.47 -3.76
C GLN A 209 -2.41 -9.44 -3.37
N TYR A 210 -1.45 -9.26 -4.26
CA TYR A 210 -0.39 -8.28 -4.09
C TYR A 210 -0.55 -7.12 -5.06
N VAL A 211 -0.43 -5.89 -4.54
CA VAL A 211 -0.53 -4.66 -5.32
C VAL A 211 0.74 -3.85 -5.13
N VAL A 212 1.31 -3.38 -6.23
CA VAL A 212 2.44 -2.48 -6.28
C VAL A 212 1.93 -1.08 -6.58
N LEU A 213 2.12 -0.16 -5.63
CA LEU A 213 1.91 1.27 -5.85
C LEU A 213 3.24 1.87 -6.33
N TYR A 214 3.31 2.28 -7.59
CA TYR A 214 4.50 2.84 -8.20
C TYR A 214 4.37 4.36 -8.38
N ASP A 215 5.21 5.10 -7.68
CA ASP A 215 5.32 6.55 -7.79
C ASP A 215 6.26 6.92 -8.93
N ALA A 216 5.68 7.46 -10.00
CA ALA A 216 6.40 7.91 -11.18
C ALA A 216 7.25 9.17 -10.94
N SER A 217 6.89 10.04 -9.98
CA SER A 217 7.68 11.24 -9.66
C SER A 217 8.93 10.84 -8.87
N GLY A 218 8.75 10.01 -7.84
CA GLY A 218 9.83 9.52 -6.98
C GLY A 218 10.62 8.33 -7.55
N ARG A 219 10.15 7.69 -8.62
CA ARG A 219 10.68 6.42 -9.17
C ARG A 219 10.88 5.36 -8.09
N ARG A 220 9.89 5.26 -7.20
CA ARG A 220 9.86 4.36 -6.04
C ARG A 220 8.55 3.60 -6.04
N ALA A 221 8.51 2.48 -5.34
CA ALA A 221 7.30 1.68 -5.26
C ALA A 221 7.21 0.93 -3.94
N TRP A 222 5.98 0.63 -3.54
CA TRP A 222 5.64 -0.13 -2.36
C TRP A 222 4.80 -1.33 -2.76
N LEU A 223 5.06 -2.46 -2.12
CA LEU A 223 4.26 -3.67 -2.23
C LEU A 223 3.31 -3.72 -1.04
N VAL A 224 2.01 -3.78 -1.30
CA VAL A 224 0.95 -3.82 -0.28
C VAL A 224 0.00 -4.98 -0.58
N ASP A 225 -0.76 -5.42 0.41
CA ASP A 225 -1.85 -6.38 0.20
C ASP A 225 -3.03 -5.72 -0.53
N GLY A 226 -3.85 -6.54 -1.18
CA GLY A 226 -4.95 -6.04 -1.97
C GLY A 226 -6.08 -5.42 -1.17
N ALA A 227 -6.30 -5.80 0.10
CA ALA A 227 -7.35 -5.17 0.92
C ALA A 227 -6.95 -3.74 1.32
N SER A 228 -5.71 -3.55 1.76
CA SER A 228 -5.14 -2.22 2.03
C SER A 228 -5.15 -1.35 0.78
N ALA A 229 -4.85 -1.93 -0.40
CA ALA A 229 -4.96 -1.22 -1.68
C ALA A 229 -6.41 -0.80 -1.99
N VAL A 230 -7.38 -1.72 -1.84
CA VAL A 230 -8.82 -1.42 -2.03
C VAL A 230 -9.26 -0.26 -1.16
N LEU A 231 -8.94 -0.31 0.14
CA LEU A 231 -9.27 0.77 1.06
C LEU A 231 -8.59 2.08 0.67
N HIS A 232 -7.36 2.01 0.16
CA HIS A 232 -6.64 3.19 -0.34
C HIS A 232 -7.31 3.79 -1.59
N PHE A 233 -7.80 3.00 -2.55
CA PHE A 233 -8.59 3.54 -3.68
C PHE A 233 -9.89 4.18 -3.21
N VAL A 234 -10.59 3.53 -2.27
CA VAL A 234 -11.88 4.02 -1.77
C VAL A 234 -11.69 5.38 -1.11
N ARG A 235 -10.69 5.53 -0.24
CA ARG A 235 -10.37 6.83 0.39
C ARG A 235 -9.89 7.87 -0.63
N ALA A 236 -9.07 7.48 -1.60
CA ALA A 236 -8.69 8.39 -2.69
C ALA A 236 -9.92 8.87 -3.49
N SER A 237 -10.86 7.97 -3.79
CA SER A 237 -12.13 8.28 -4.48
C SER A 237 -13.01 9.21 -3.65
N LEU A 238 -13.15 8.96 -2.34
CA LEU A 238 -13.85 9.86 -1.43
C LEU A 238 -13.18 11.24 -1.37
N GLY A 239 -11.85 11.31 -1.38
CA GLY A 239 -11.12 12.57 -1.47
C GLY A 239 -11.42 13.36 -2.75
N GLN A 240 -11.54 12.66 -3.90
CA GLN A 240 -11.99 13.27 -5.15
C GLN A 240 -13.44 13.74 -5.07
N ASP A 241 -14.31 12.99 -4.41
CA ASP A 241 -15.71 13.36 -4.23
C ASP A 241 -15.88 14.61 -3.35
N LEU A 242 -15.01 14.77 -2.34
CA LEU A 242 -15.01 15.92 -1.41
C LEU A 242 -14.40 17.20 -2.00
N THR A 243 -13.55 17.08 -3.02
CA THR A 243 -12.80 18.21 -3.61
C THR A 243 -13.17 18.51 -5.05
N GLY A 244 -13.79 17.56 -5.74
CA GLY A 244 -14.08 17.58 -7.17
C GLY A 244 -15.44 18.20 -7.52
N PRO A 245 -15.86 18.04 -8.79
CA PRO A 245 -17.08 18.65 -9.32
C PRO A 245 -18.37 18.19 -8.62
N SER A 246 -18.37 16.96 -8.08
CA SER A 246 -19.51 16.34 -7.39
C SER A 246 -19.65 16.73 -5.92
N LYS A 247 -18.75 17.57 -5.37
CA LYS A 247 -18.71 17.94 -3.94
C LYS A 247 -20.06 18.33 -3.36
N HIS A 248 -20.85 19.12 -4.08
CA HIS A 248 -22.15 19.60 -3.59
C HIS A 248 -23.23 18.51 -3.49
N HIS A 249 -22.99 17.34 -4.07
CA HIS A 249 -23.88 16.19 -4.01
C HIS A 249 -23.38 15.10 -3.05
N CYS A 250 -22.14 15.22 -2.57
CA CYS A 250 -21.53 14.28 -1.66
C CYS A 250 -22.02 14.56 -0.23
N SER A 251 -22.69 13.59 0.38
CA SER A 251 -23.16 13.61 1.76
C SER A 251 -22.13 13.07 2.75
N TYR A 252 -21.01 12.54 2.26
CA TYR A 252 -19.93 12.02 3.07
C TYR A 252 -19.17 13.15 3.75
N GLU A 253 -18.81 12.95 5.01
CA GLU A 253 -17.90 13.83 5.76
C GLU A 253 -16.66 13.04 6.17
N ASP A 254 -15.52 13.73 6.15
CA ASP A 254 -14.25 13.12 6.56
C ASP A 254 -14.31 12.67 8.01
N GLY A 255 -13.82 11.45 8.28
CA GLY A 255 -13.89 10.83 9.61
C GLY A 255 -15.20 10.07 9.94
N GLN A 256 -16.17 9.99 9.02
CA GLN A 256 -17.37 9.16 9.22
C GLN A 256 -17.11 7.64 9.17
N LEU A 257 -15.96 7.23 8.65
CA LEU A 257 -15.59 5.81 8.61
C LEU A 257 -15.23 5.31 10.01
N HIS A 258 -15.84 4.21 10.41
CA HIS A 258 -15.44 3.46 11.59
C HIS A 258 -14.11 2.76 11.30
N GLU A 259 -13.05 3.32 11.87
CA GLU A 259 -11.69 2.81 11.77
C GLU A 259 -11.53 1.48 12.52
N ALA A 260 -10.51 0.71 12.14
CA ALA A 260 -10.17 -0.54 12.79
C ALA A 260 -9.73 -0.33 14.24
N ARG A 261 -9.73 -1.43 15.01
CA ARG A 261 -9.21 -1.42 16.38
C ARG A 261 -7.69 -1.19 16.37
N GLU A 262 -7.19 -0.50 17.40
CA GLU A 262 -5.77 -0.12 17.52
C GLU A 262 -4.80 -1.31 17.64
N ASP A 263 -5.30 -2.52 17.95
CA ASP A 263 -4.52 -3.75 18.07
C ASP A 263 -4.27 -4.46 16.73
N LEU A 264 -4.93 -4.04 15.65
CA LEU A 264 -4.75 -4.61 14.31
C LEU A 264 -3.73 -3.83 13.49
N ASP A 265 -3.05 -4.52 12.58
CA ASP A 265 -2.15 -3.92 11.60
C ASP A 265 -2.39 -4.44 10.18
N GLY A 266 -1.85 -3.71 9.20
CA GLY A 266 -1.83 -4.09 7.79
C GLY A 266 -3.18 -4.56 7.23
N VAL A 267 -3.17 -5.77 6.66
CA VAL A 267 -4.32 -6.37 5.98
C VAL A 267 -5.52 -6.58 6.89
N ASP A 268 -5.30 -6.93 8.17
CA ASP A 268 -6.40 -7.23 9.10
C ASP A 268 -7.18 -5.96 9.45
N CYS A 269 -6.48 -4.83 9.59
CA CYS A 269 -7.09 -3.50 9.74
C CYS A 269 -7.95 -3.14 8.52
N ALA A 270 -7.39 -3.29 7.31
CA ALA A 270 -8.14 -2.99 6.08
C ALA A 270 -9.37 -3.89 5.91
N VAL A 271 -9.24 -5.19 6.21
CA VAL A 271 -10.36 -6.14 6.15
C VAL A 271 -11.43 -5.83 7.19
N GLU A 272 -11.05 -5.45 8.42
CA GLU A 272 -12.02 -5.04 9.47
C GLU A 272 -12.84 -3.84 9.01
N ILE A 273 -12.19 -2.80 8.46
CA ILE A 273 -12.87 -1.60 7.93
C ILE A 273 -13.75 -1.95 6.74
N LEU A 274 -13.23 -2.73 5.78
CA LEU A 274 -13.94 -3.15 4.56
C LEU A 274 -15.14 -4.05 4.85
N LEU A 275 -15.14 -4.79 5.96
CA LEU A 275 -16.22 -5.69 6.34
C LEU A 275 -17.13 -5.15 7.46
N ASN A 276 -16.87 -3.96 7.97
CA ASN A 276 -17.64 -3.33 9.02
C ASN A 276 -19.07 -3.00 8.54
N ARG A 277 -20.08 -3.44 9.31
CA ARG A 277 -21.50 -3.26 8.98
C ARG A 277 -21.96 -1.81 9.06
N GLU A 278 -21.43 -1.03 10.00
CA GLU A 278 -21.74 0.39 10.15
C GLU A 278 -21.19 1.18 8.95
N ASN A 279 -19.99 0.82 8.48
CA ASN A 279 -19.41 1.41 7.26
C ASN A 279 -20.24 1.11 6.01
N TYR A 280 -20.94 -0.04 5.93
CA TYR A 280 -21.75 -0.36 4.75
C TYR A 280 -22.90 0.61 4.52
N GLU A 281 -23.45 1.16 5.59
CA GLU A 281 -24.68 1.94 5.57
C GLU A 281 -24.43 3.45 5.47
N ILE A 282 -23.16 3.87 5.39
CA ILE A 282 -22.78 5.28 5.22
C ILE A 282 -23.30 5.79 3.87
N PRO A 283 -24.19 6.81 3.86
CA PRO A 283 -24.71 7.40 2.63
C PRO A 283 -23.68 8.34 2.00
N LEU A 284 -23.42 8.16 0.71
CA LEU A 284 -22.51 9.02 -0.05
C LEU A 284 -23.24 10.02 -0.96
N TYR A 285 -24.29 9.58 -1.66
CA TYR A 285 -25.07 10.42 -2.57
C TYR A 285 -26.56 10.11 -2.45
N GLU A 286 -27.42 11.12 -2.62
CA GLU A 286 -28.85 10.88 -2.83
C GLU A 286 -29.09 10.37 -4.27
N GLU A 287 -29.75 9.23 -4.42
CA GLU A 287 -29.98 8.61 -5.75
C GLU A 287 -31.41 8.82 -6.24
N ASN A 288 -32.42 8.51 -5.44
CA ASN A 288 -33.83 8.65 -5.82
C ASN A 288 -34.66 9.29 -4.71
N ILE A 289 -35.56 10.20 -5.11
CA ILE A 289 -36.55 10.80 -4.21
C ILE A 289 -37.95 10.34 -4.67
N GLU A 290 -38.48 9.31 -4.02
CA GLU A 290 -39.86 8.89 -4.21
C GLU A 290 -40.77 9.82 -3.39
N LYS A 291 -41.67 10.54 -4.06
CA LYS A 291 -42.70 11.37 -3.42
C LYS A 291 -44.06 10.74 -3.68
N TRP A 292 -44.85 10.58 -2.63
CA TRP A 292 -46.23 10.12 -2.75
C TRP A 292 -47.11 10.83 -1.73
N ASP A 293 -48.38 10.99 -2.08
CA ASP A 293 -49.39 11.54 -1.20
C ASP A 293 -50.21 10.39 -0.59
N GLU A 294 -50.31 10.38 0.73
CA GLU A 294 -51.17 9.46 1.46
C GLU A 294 -52.46 10.19 1.84
N GLU A 295 -53.58 9.74 1.28
CA GLU A 295 -54.90 10.25 1.65
C GLU A 295 -55.53 9.33 2.70
N THR A 296 -55.78 9.86 3.89
CA THR A 296 -56.53 9.15 4.92
C THR A 296 -57.91 9.79 5.06
N THR A 297 -58.96 8.99 4.90
CA THR A 297 -60.34 9.47 5.05
C THR A 297 -60.89 8.99 6.38
N GLY A 298 -61.19 9.92 7.29
CA GLY A 298 -61.83 9.64 8.57
C GLY A 298 -63.30 10.09 8.59
N PRO A 299 -64.10 9.58 9.55
CA PRO A 299 -65.42 10.16 9.81
C PRO A 299 -65.25 11.63 10.18
N GLY A 300 -65.99 12.53 9.51
CA GLY A 300 -66.02 13.95 9.86
C GLY A 300 -66.76 14.18 11.18
N ASP A 301 -66.66 15.40 11.72
CA ASP A 301 -67.26 15.75 13.01
C ASP A 301 -68.82 15.70 12.99
N ASP A 302 -69.44 15.73 11.80
CA ASP A 302 -70.91 15.62 11.59
C ASP A 302 -71.27 14.67 10.42
N PRO A 303 -72.22 13.71 10.56
CA PRO A 303 -72.70 12.89 9.43
C PRO A 303 -73.59 13.71 8.46
N PRO A 304 -73.40 13.64 7.12
CA PRO A 304 -72.59 12.71 6.34
C PRO A 304 -71.32 13.37 5.77
N SER A 305 -70.53 14.07 6.59
CA SER A 305 -69.25 14.64 6.15
C SER A 305 -68.09 13.67 6.39
N THR A 306 -67.18 13.59 5.42
CA THR A 306 -65.90 12.87 5.53
C THR A 306 -64.77 13.88 5.54
N ARG A 307 -63.81 13.70 6.45
CA ARG A 307 -62.57 14.50 6.48
C ARG A 307 -61.48 13.73 5.76
N THR A 308 -61.00 14.27 4.65
CA THR A 308 -59.84 13.74 3.93
C THR A 308 -58.61 14.53 4.35
N GLU A 309 -57.65 13.83 4.96
CA GLU A 309 -56.33 14.39 5.28
C GLU A 309 -55.33 13.88 4.25
N ARG A 310 -54.67 14.80 3.53
CA ARG A 310 -53.60 14.50 2.58
C ARG A 310 -52.26 14.77 3.24
N VAL A 311 -51.43 13.75 3.39
CA VAL A 311 -50.07 13.87 3.91
C VAL A 311 -49.08 13.53 2.80
N SER A 312 -48.30 14.50 2.37
CA SER A 312 -47.21 14.28 1.40
C SER A 312 -46.00 13.67 2.10
N LYS A 313 -45.59 12.46 1.68
CA LYS A 313 -44.42 11.75 2.18
C LYS A 313 -43.31 11.73 1.12
N ARG A 314 -42.07 11.70 1.57
CA ARG A 314 -40.88 11.52 0.72
C ARG A 314 -40.00 10.40 1.27
N LYS A 315 -39.44 9.59 0.38
CA LYS A 315 -38.40 8.61 0.67
C LYS A 315 -37.20 8.90 -0.21
N ILE A 316 -36.04 8.97 0.41
CA ILE A 316 -34.76 9.21 -0.26
C ILE A 316 -33.98 7.91 -0.20
N SER A 317 -33.55 7.39 -1.35
CA SER A 317 -32.57 6.31 -1.43
C SER A 317 -31.18 6.91 -1.59
N TYR A 318 -30.18 6.25 -1.00
CA TYR A 318 -28.80 6.71 -1.02
C TYR A 318 -27.90 5.70 -1.72
N PHE A 319 -26.94 6.18 -2.50
CA PHE A 319 -25.78 5.41 -2.90
C PHE A 319 -24.85 5.27 -1.69
N LEU A 320 -24.55 4.03 -1.32
CA LEU A 320 -23.87 3.74 -0.06
C LEU A 320 -22.37 3.50 -0.25
N TRP A 321 -21.61 3.63 0.82
CA TRP A 321 -20.17 3.36 0.82
C TRP A 321 -19.82 1.96 0.33
N LYS A 322 -20.60 0.94 0.75
CA LYS A 322 -20.42 -0.43 0.28
C LYS A 322 -20.51 -0.54 -1.25
N GLU A 323 -21.40 0.22 -1.87
CA GLU A 323 -21.59 0.20 -3.32
C GLU A 323 -20.39 0.83 -4.02
N LYS A 324 -19.79 1.88 -3.46
CA LYS A 324 -18.51 2.44 -3.96
C LYS A 324 -17.39 1.41 -3.94
N VAL A 325 -17.21 0.71 -2.81
CA VAL A 325 -16.23 -0.39 -2.71
C VAL A 325 -16.51 -1.45 -3.78
N PHE A 326 -17.79 -1.84 -3.93
CA PHE A 326 -18.22 -2.84 -4.89
C PHE A 326 -18.07 -2.41 -6.36
N ARG A 327 -17.89 -1.11 -6.67
CA ARG A 327 -17.55 -0.65 -8.03
C ARG A 327 -16.06 -0.74 -8.33
N ILE A 328 -15.20 -0.52 -7.33
CA ILE A 328 -13.75 -0.57 -7.48
C ILE A 328 -13.26 -2.02 -7.61
N CYS A 329 -13.76 -2.92 -6.77
CA CYS A 329 -13.25 -4.28 -6.66
C CYS A 329 -13.35 -5.13 -7.95
N PRO A 330 -14.44 -5.13 -8.73
CA PRO A 330 -14.52 -5.90 -9.98
C PRO A 330 -13.50 -5.46 -11.03
N THR A 331 -13.13 -4.18 -11.05
CA THR A 331 -12.08 -3.67 -11.95
C THR A 331 -10.72 -4.27 -11.57
N LEU A 332 -10.40 -4.32 -10.28
CA LEU A 332 -9.20 -4.98 -9.78
C LEU A 332 -9.21 -6.48 -10.04
N GLU A 333 -10.32 -7.16 -9.77
CA GLU A 333 -10.50 -8.59 -10.05
C GLU A 333 -10.24 -8.89 -11.52
N SER A 334 -10.83 -8.11 -12.43
CA SER A 334 -10.59 -8.27 -13.87
C SER A 334 -9.11 -8.07 -14.23
N ILE A 335 -8.43 -7.08 -13.65
CA ILE A 335 -6.98 -6.90 -13.85
C ILE A 335 -6.20 -8.14 -13.37
N ILE A 336 -6.54 -8.67 -12.19
CA ILE A 336 -5.88 -9.85 -11.60
C ILE A 336 -6.07 -11.08 -12.49
N GLU A 337 -7.30 -11.34 -12.93
CA GLU A 337 -7.60 -12.49 -13.80
C GLU A 337 -6.83 -12.40 -15.12
N HIS A 338 -6.73 -11.21 -15.72
CA HIS A 338 -5.91 -11.00 -16.92
C HIS A 338 -4.42 -11.25 -16.67
N ILE A 339 -3.91 -10.95 -15.46
CA ILE A 339 -2.53 -11.25 -15.08
C ILE A 339 -2.32 -12.75 -14.84
N GLN A 340 -3.32 -13.43 -14.27
CA GLN A 340 -3.27 -14.84 -13.86
C GLN A 340 -3.61 -15.84 -14.99
N ASP A 341 -4.32 -15.43 -16.04
CA ASP A 341 -4.64 -16.25 -17.23
C ASP A 341 -3.40 -16.57 -18.11
N ARG A 342 -2.23 -16.69 -17.48
CA ARG A 342 -0.95 -17.09 -18.04
C ARG A 342 -0.91 -18.55 -18.52
N THR A 343 -1.95 -19.35 -18.27
CA THR A 343 -1.88 -20.82 -18.35
C THR A 343 -2.85 -21.51 -19.31
N THR A 344 -3.89 -20.87 -19.88
CA THR A 344 -4.96 -21.68 -20.51
C THR A 344 -5.06 -21.73 -22.03
N GLN A 345 -4.37 -20.91 -22.84
CA GLN A 345 -4.53 -21.03 -24.31
C GLN A 345 -3.24 -21.02 -25.14
N ASP A 346 -3.00 -22.20 -25.74
CA ASP A 346 -2.25 -22.39 -26.96
C ASP A 346 -2.65 -21.38 -28.03
N GLY A 347 -1.68 -20.60 -28.52
CA GLY A 347 -1.75 -19.92 -29.81
C GLY A 347 -1.83 -18.39 -29.80
N VAL A 348 -2.54 -17.75 -28.85
CA VAL A 348 -2.68 -16.27 -28.80
C VAL A 348 -2.65 -15.72 -27.36
N GLY A 349 -2.18 -16.50 -26.39
CA GLY A 349 -2.01 -16.04 -25.00
C GLY A 349 -0.87 -15.02 -24.87
N LEU A 350 -1.10 -13.98 -24.06
CA LEU A 350 -0.22 -12.86 -23.73
C LEU A 350 1.11 -13.34 -23.10
N ARG A 351 1.99 -13.94 -23.89
CA ARG A 351 3.34 -14.26 -23.45
C ARG A 351 4.06 -12.93 -23.21
N LEU A 352 4.12 -12.51 -21.94
CA LEU A 352 5.06 -11.50 -21.43
C LEU A 352 6.55 -11.85 -21.70
N ARG A 353 6.83 -12.97 -22.41
CA ARG A 353 8.16 -13.28 -22.99
C ARG A 353 8.69 -12.18 -23.91
N GLY A 354 7.84 -11.28 -24.40
CA GLY A 354 8.27 -10.13 -25.22
C GLY A 354 8.71 -8.90 -24.42
N THR A 355 8.27 -8.74 -23.16
CA THR A 355 8.58 -7.51 -22.41
C THR A 355 9.97 -7.61 -21.79
N PRO A 356 10.90 -6.67 -22.10
CA PRO A 356 12.23 -6.69 -21.53
C PRO A 356 12.19 -6.68 -20.00
N ARG A 357 13.14 -7.36 -19.37
CA ARG A 357 13.25 -7.46 -17.89
C ARG A 357 13.44 -6.13 -17.16
N ASN A 358 13.62 -5.04 -17.87
CA ASN A 358 13.72 -3.69 -17.30
C ASN A 358 12.50 -2.83 -17.61
N MET A 359 11.39 -3.43 -18.08
CA MET A 359 10.12 -2.74 -18.24
C MET A 359 9.13 -3.24 -17.20
N LEU A 360 8.46 -2.30 -16.57
CA LEU A 360 7.38 -2.54 -15.63
C LEU A 360 6.08 -2.10 -16.29
N ASP A 361 5.11 -3.00 -16.33
CA ASP A 361 3.80 -2.78 -16.92
C ASP A 361 2.73 -2.75 -15.81
N GLY A 362 1.65 -2.02 -16.05
CA GLY A 362 0.60 -1.80 -15.07
C GLY A 362 -0.48 -0.86 -15.60
N PHE A 363 -1.28 -0.31 -14.69
CA PHE A 363 -2.39 0.61 -15.02
C PHE A 363 -2.23 1.92 -14.26
N ASP A 364 -2.94 2.98 -14.66
CA ASP A 364 -2.94 4.20 -13.87
C ASP A 364 -3.83 4.03 -12.63
N PHE A 365 -3.33 4.43 -11.47
CA PHE A 365 -4.06 4.44 -10.21
C PHE A 365 -5.36 5.25 -10.32
N MET A 366 -5.28 6.38 -11.02
CA MET A 366 -6.42 7.29 -11.17
C MET A 366 -7.51 6.73 -12.08
N ASP A 367 -7.20 5.80 -12.98
CA ASP A 367 -8.23 5.11 -13.77
C ASP A 367 -9.22 4.40 -12.83
N ILE A 368 -8.69 3.70 -11.81
CA ILE A 368 -9.50 2.95 -10.84
C ILE A 368 -10.28 3.90 -9.92
N VAL A 369 -9.61 4.96 -9.41
CA VAL A 369 -10.22 5.94 -8.49
C VAL A 369 -11.37 6.70 -9.13
N THR A 370 -11.24 7.03 -10.42
CA THR A 370 -12.23 7.80 -11.19
C THR A 370 -13.25 6.91 -11.91
N GLU A 371 -13.22 5.59 -11.69
CA GLU A 371 -14.06 4.61 -12.39
C GLU A 371 -13.93 4.71 -13.93
N THR A 372 -12.77 5.17 -14.42
CA THR A 372 -12.43 5.22 -15.84
C THR A 372 -11.89 3.84 -16.28
N PRO A 373 -12.27 3.32 -17.46
CA PRO A 373 -11.74 2.06 -17.96
C PRO A 373 -10.20 2.07 -17.99
N PRO A 374 -9.52 1.20 -17.21
CA PRO A 374 -8.10 1.33 -16.99
C PRO A 374 -7.30 0.95 -18.22
N LYS A 375 -6.33 1.80 -18.56
CA LYS A 375 -5.47 1.61 -19.72
C LYS A 375 -4.09 1.12 -19.29
N PRO A 376 -3.51 0.17 -20.03
CA PRO A 376 -2.18 -0.29 -19.73
C PRO A 376 -1.17 0.83 -19.95
N HIS A 377 -0.14 0.87 -19.11
CA HIS A 377 1.00 1.78 -19.17
C HIS A 377 2.28 1.01 -18.92
N THR A 378 3.41 1.55 -19.40
CA THR A 378 4.73 0.93 -19.22
C THR A 378 5.77 1.98 -18.82
N VAL A 379 6.63 1.62 -17.87
CA VAL A 379 7.81 2.42 -17.50
C VAL A 379 9.09 1.59 -17.63
N LYS A 380 10.15 2.21 -18.15
CA LYS A 380 11.48 1.61 -18.19
C LYS A 380 12.20 1.88 -16.88
N LEU A 381 12.58 0.81 -16.19
CA LEU A 381 13.43 0.84 -15.01
C LEU A 381 14.90 0.98 -15.44
N ASN A 382 15.61 1.92 -14.83
CA ASN A 382 17.05 2.09 -15.07
C ASN A 382 17.86 0.93 -14.46
N PHE A 383 17.41 0.41 -13.32
CA PHE A 383 17.95 -0.72 -12.57
C PHE A 383 16.79 -1.49 -11.94
N GLY A 384 16.97 -2.77 -11.59
CA GLY A 384 15.94 -3.53 -10.86
C GLY A 384 15.20 -4.57 -11.71
N SER A 385 15.89 -5.28 -12.60
CA SER A 385 15.28 -6.41 -13.32
C SER A 385 14.71 -7.47 -12.37
N GLY A 386 15.39 -7.71 -11.25
CA GLY A 386 14.90 -8.60 -10.20
C GLY A 386 13.58 -8.14 -9.55
N TRP A 387 13.28 -6.84 -9.58
CA TRP A 387 12.00 -6.29 -9.11
C TRP A 387 10.88 -6.67 -10.07
N THR A 388 11.11 -6.57 -11.38
CA THR A 388 10.13 -7.03 -12.39
C THR A 388 9.93 -8.54 -12.33
N ASP A 389 11.00 -9.30 -12.05
CA ASP A 389 10.93 -10.75 -11.91
C ASP A 389 10.13 -11.13 -10.64
N LEU A 390 10.33 -10.42 -9.53
CA LEU A 390 9.57 -10.60 -8.29
C LEU A 390 8.07 -10.34 -8.52
N ILE A 391 7.72 -9.17 -9.06
CA ILE A 391 6.31 -8.79 -9.35
C ILE A 391 5.63 -9.85 -10.20
N LYS A 392 6.33 -10.34 -11.24
CA LYS A 392 5.81 -11.40 -12.09
C LYS A 392 5.66 -12.72 -11.34
N SER A 393 6.57 -13.07 -10.42
CA SER A 393 6.54 -14.35 -9.71
C SER A 393 5.43 -14.45 -8.65
N ILE A 394 4.98 -13.32 -8.12
CA ILE A 394 3.91 -13.23 -7.12
C ILE A 394 2.58 -12.76 -7.72
N ASP A 395 2.51 -12.65 -9.05
CA ASP A 395 1.37 -12.13 -9.81
C ASP A 395 0.84 -10.78 -9.27
N ALA A 396 1.75 -9.90 -8.84
CA ALA A 396 1.37 -8.58 -8.33
C ALA A 396 0.92 -7.64 -9.45
N ILE A 397 -0.16 -6.90 -9.19
CA ILE A 397 -0.62 -5.83 -10.07
C ILE A 397 0.26 -4.61 -9.83
N THR A 398 0.66 -3.90 -10.89
CA THR A 398 1.31 -2.59 -10.73
C THR A 398 0.34 -1.46 -11.09
N LEU A 399 0.28 -0.46 -10.20
CA LEU A 399 -0.53 0.73 -10.37
C LEU A 399 0.35 1.97 -10.26
N PHE A 400 0.34 2.76 -11.33
CA PHE A 400 1.16 3.94 -11.47
C PHE A 400 0.41 5.19 -11.02
N GLY A 401 1.10 6.07 -10.33
CA GLY A 401 0.59 7.38 -9.96
C GLY A 401 1.75 8.32 -9.67
N LYS A 402 1.44 9.53 -9.20
CA LYS A 402 2.43 10.49 -8.73
C LYS A 402 2.05 10.97 -7.35
N ASP A 403 3.08 11.23 -6.56
CA ASP A 403 2.97 11.87 -5.25
C ASP A 403 2.18 11.02 -4.24
N PHE A 404 2.43 9.69 -4.20
CA PHE A 404 1.80 8.80 -3.20
C PHE A 404 2.17 9.14 -1.74
N GLY A 405 3.13 10.04 -1.51
CA GLY A 405 3.73 10.23 -0.20
C GLY A 405 4.54 9.01 0.22
N ASP A 406 4.77 8.85 1.52
CA ASP A 406 5.47 7.68 2.07
C ASP A 406 4.45 6.64 2.54
N ILE A 407 4.14 5.66 1.69
CA ILE A 407 3.14 4.61 2.00
C ILE A 407 3.61 3.68 3.11
N ILE A 408 4.91 3.39 3.18
CA ILE A 408 5.49 2.59 4.26
C ILE A 408 6.61 3.41 4.88
N GLU A 409 6.46 3.72 6.16
CA GLU A 409 7.47 4.42 6.96
C GLU A 409 7.96 3.53 8.09
N PRO A 410 9.25 3.59 8.41
CA PRO A 410 9.77 2.87 9.56
C PRO A 410 9.34 3.60 10.84
N VAL A 411 8.80 2.87 11.82
CA VAL A 411 8.40 3.46 13.11
C VAL A 411 9.68 3.77 13.89
N VAL A 412 9.85 5.04 14.25
CA VAL A 412 10.95 5.47 15.13
C VAL A 412 10.58 5.06 16.54
N SER A 413 11.32 4.10 17.11
CA SER A 413 11.22 3.71 18.52
C SER A 413 12.13 4.53 19.42
#